data_AF-A0A5C4VCM5-F1
#
_entry.id   AF-A0A5C4VCM5-F1
#
_cell.length_a   1.000
_cell.length_b   1.000
_cell.length_c   1.000
_cell.angle_alpha   90.00
_cell.angle_beta   90.00
_cell.angle_gamma   90.00
#
_symmetry.space_group_name_H-M   'P 1'
#
loop_
_entity.id
_entity.type
_entity.pdbx_description
1 polymer ?
#
loop_
_entity_poly.entity_id
_entity_poly.type
_entity_poly.pdbx_seq_one_letter_code
_entity_poly.pdbx_strand_id
1 'polypeptide(L)'
;MRRSTGTRLVLSLSLCGVLTATVLASSQAAPPSGDGAAARSDAPANAPVGDFFSTVDIDPAATVGAPSVGDNVNHGDLWPNCWADDDHVYTAYGDGVGFGDVYSDIGVARITGTPGQLTGEQLATEVSQAWTPEHSRKPTGMACVDGDLYLAVQDLAFDFNDAPAATIARSTDKGQTWEWDTEAPMFGDGVFTTVMFLDYGKDYANAPDDYVYAYGLDHNWRDSFNDRVPDPVDLYLGRVPKDAVTDRGAWEFVSGTDDSGEPTWSADIADRSPVLHDDRHIYQDVFGEGRVENTTVLSQGGVVYNEGLDRYLYTSWTEYTFEFYESPTPWGPWERFDSRDFGGYPWPTTKHGGYGVTIPSKYISEDGRSMWIQSNVCPCGGGFPPGEHWAYTYSLRQMHVEPRVETEPENAADPAHNLATEPGTTGVERAIHFGGPSVYNDGELTASQDDWNDERKTESWWGYTWPREYTVDRVVYTTGEMFGDGGWFTDAPRVEVRQDGVWTDAGAVTVEPPYPGDASAGPNRSYTLTFPETAGDGVRVIGAPGGDRTFTSIAELEVYYGG
;
A
#
# COMPACT_ATOMS: atom_id res chain seq x y z
N MET A 1 29.84 -18.27 -42.09
CA MET A 1 30.69 -17.77 -40.99
C MET A 1 29.97 -16.60 -40.35
N ARG A 2 29.34 -16.84 -39.19
CA ARG A 2 28.53 -15.88 -38.44
C ARG A 2 29.47 -14.95 -37.66
N ARG A 3 29.20 -13.64 -37.66
CA ARG A 3 29.79 -12.66 -36.74
C ARG A 3 28.79 -12.46 -35.60
N SER A 4 29.22 -12.73 -34.37
CA SER A 4 28.52 -12.36 -33.14
C SER A 4 29.13 -11.08 -32.59
N THR A 5 28.30 -10.07 -32.36
CA THR A 5 28.61 -8.92 -31.51
C THR A 5 28.07 -9.24 -30.12
N GLY A 6 28.98 -9.40 -29.16
CA GLY A 6 28.66 -9.66 -27.76
C GLY A 6 28.54 -8.36 -26.97
N THR A 7 27.43 -8.25 -26.25
CA THR A 7 27.13 -7.26 -25.21
C THR A 7 28.09 -7.45 -24.02
N ARG A 8 28.65 -6.36 -23.50
CA ARG A 8 29.48 -6.38 -22.28
C ARG A 8 28.61 -6.02 -21.08
N LEU A 9 28.41 -7.00 -20.20
CA LEU A 9 27.93 -6.83 -18.84
C LEU A 9 29.11 -6.36 -17.98
N VAL A 10 28.98 -5.26 -17.25
CA VAL A 10 29.99 -4.81 -16.28
C VAL A 10 29.49 -5.16 -14.89
N LEU A 11 30.13 -6.14 -14.25
CA LEU A 11 30.06 -6.39 -12.81
C LEU A 11 31.10 -5.51 -12.11
N SER A 12 30.68 -4.70 -11.15
CA SER A 12 31.56 -3.96 -10.25
C SER A 12 31.69 -4.70 -8.92
N LEU A 13 32.87 -5.22 -8.62
CA LEU A 13 33.27 -5.69 -7.29
C LEU A 13 33.88 -4.52 -6.50
N SER A 14 33.35 -4.21 -5.33
CA SER A 14 33.95 -3.27 -4.37
C SER A 14 34.71 -4.01 -3.27
N LEU A 15 35.93 -3.54 -3.02
CA LEU A 15 36.95 -4.14 -2.15
C LEU A 15 36.98 -3.41 -0.80
N CYS A 16 36.64 -4.08 0.30
CA CYS A 16 36.73 -3.54 1.66
C CYS A 16 38.18 -3.38 2.13
N GLY A 17 38.56 -2.15 2.52
CA GLY A 17 39.82 -1.83 3.19
C GLY A 17 39.57 -1.42 4.64
N VAL A 18 40.07 -2.21 5.59
CA VAL A 18 39.99 -1.95 7.04
C VAL A 18 41.05 -0.93 7.46
N LEU A 19 40.65 0.15 8.12
CA LEU A 19 41.52 1.10 8.81
C LEU A 19 41.11 1.18 10.29
N THR A 20 42.00 0.71 11.17
CA THR A 20 41.89 0.81 12.62
C THR A 20 42.41 2.16 13.10
N ALA A 21 41.59 2.92 13.84
CA ALA A 21 42.01 4.11 14.56
C ALA A 21 41.64 3.99 16.04
N THR A 22 42.66 3.93 16.90
CA THR A 22 42.59 3.99 18.36
C THR A 22 42.22 5.39 18.84
N VAL A 23 41.14 5.53 19.60
CA VAL A 23 40.76 6.80 20.26
C VAL A 23 41.16 6.74 21.74
N LEU A 24 42.02 7.69 22.14
CA LEU A 24 42.38 7.96 23.53
C LEU A 24 41.30 8.86 24.16
N ALA A 25 40.59 8.35 25.15
CA ALA A 25 39.66 9.13 25.96
C ALA A 25 40.42 10.10 26.87
N SER A 26 40.10 11.39 26.79
CA SER A 26 40.49 12.39 27.80
C SER A 26 39.22 13.01 28.37
N SER A 27 39.05 12.90 29.68
CA SER A 27 37.92 13.42 30.43
C SER A 27 38.11 14.91 30.70
N GLN A 28 37.13 15.73 30.31
CA GLN A 28 36.95 17.07 30.85
C GLN A 28 35.50 17.27 31.28
N ALA A 29 35.34 17.83 32.47
CA ALA A 29 34.09 17.97 33.21
C ALA A 29 33.14 18.99 32.58
N ALA A 30 31.84 18.67 32.58
CA ALA A 30 30.76 19.53 32.13
C ALA A 30 30.47 20.68 33.15
N PRO A 31 30.08 21.88 32.69
CA PRO A 31 29.56 22.94 33.55
C PRO A 31 28.07 22.69 33.90
N PRO A 32 27.54 23.33 34.96
CA PRO A 32 26.24 22.97 35.53
C PRO A 32 25.07 23.47 34.67
N SER A 33 24.02 22.65 34.69
CA SER A 33 22.71 22.80 34.04
C SER A 33 22.02 24.12 34.37
N GLY A 34 21.74 24.93 33.34
CA GLY A 34 20.72 25.96 33.38
C GLY A 34 19.37 25.37 32.99
N ASP A 35 18.32 25.76 33.73
CA ASP A 35 16.92 25.41 33.47
C ASP A 35 16.52 25.80 32.03
N GLY A 36 16.47 24.80 31.16
CA GLY A 36 15.89 24.91 29.82
C GLY A 36 14.53 24.26 29.84
N ALA A 37 13.48 25.04 29.57
CA ALA A 37 12.18 24.51 29.21
C ALA A 37 12.37 23.44 28.13
N ALA A 38 11.86 22.23 28.37
CA ALA A 38 11.86 21.17 27.39
C ALA A 38 11.15 21.70 26.14
N ALA A 39 11.92 21.94 25.07
CA ALA A 39 11.35 22.07 23.74
C ALA A 39 10.61 20.75 23.49
N ARG A 40 9.27 20.83 23.39
CA ARG A 40 8.50 19.73 22.83
C ARG A 40 9.04 19.51 21.42
N SER A 41 9.42 18.29 21.10
CA SER A 41 9.67 17.92 19.71
C SER A 41 8.33 18.00 19.00
N ASP A 42 8.12 19.03 18.19
CA ASP A 42 6.94 19.19 17.32
C ASP A 42 7.03 18.28 16.08
N ALA A 43 7.60 17.07 16.22
CA ALA A 43 7.55 16.09 15.15
C ALA A 43 6.08 15.71 14.92
N PRO A 44 5.59 15.70 13.67
CA PRO A 44 4.24 15.24 13.39
C PRO A 44 4.06 13.82 13.93
N ALA A 45 2.87 13.50 14.44
CA ALA A 45 2.58 12.14 14.85
C ALA A 45 2.19 11.30 13.63
N ASN A 46 2.55 10.01 13.63
CA ASN A 46 2.06 9.08 12.63
C ASN A 46 0.52 9.06 12.61
N ALA A 47 -0.04 8.89 11.42
CA ALA A 47 -1.46 8.66 11.24
C ALA A 47 -1.94 7.56 12.21
N PRO A 48 -2.97 7.83 13.03
CA PRO A 48 -3.49 6.83 13.94
C PRO A 48 -4.14 5.69 13.15
N VAL A 49 -4.36 4.56 13.81
CA VAL A 49 -5.23 3.51 13.27
C VAL A 49 -6.66 4.02 13.34
N GLY A 50 -7.36 4.03 12.21
CA GLY A 50 -8.75 4.46 12.11
C GLY A 50 -9.74 3.34 12.46
N ASP A 51 -10.94 3.75 12.86
CA ASP A 51 -12.04 2.85 13.20
C ASP A 51 -13.24 2.95 12.24
N PHE A 52 -13.10 3.74 11.16
CA PHE A 52 -14.17 3.94 10.18
C PHE A 52 -14.61 2.64 9.49
N PHE A 53 -13.68 1.69 9.27
CA PHE A 53 -13.98 0.38 8.69
C PHE A 53 -13.91 -0.73 9.74
N SER A 54 -14.93 -1.58 9.76
CA SER A 54 -14.96 -2.79 10.58
C SER A 54 -14.26 -3.97 9.89
N THR A 55 -14.43 -4.10 8.57
CA THR A 55 -13.76 -5.15 7.78
C THR A 55 -13.21 -4.59 6.46
N VAL A 56 -12.09 -5.18 6.04
CA VAL A 56 -11.39 -4.87 4.78
C VAL A 56 -10.92 -6.19 4.18
N ASP A 57 -11.48 -6.55 3.04
CA ASP A 57 -11.08 -7.73 2.27
C ASP A 57 -10.45 -7.30 0.95
N ILE A 58 -9.29 -7.87 0.63
CA ILE A 58 -8.54 -7.57 -0.58
C ILE A 58 -8.10 -8.88 -1.21
N ASP A 59 -8.44 -9.04 -2.48
CA ASP A 59 -8.03 -10.18 -3.28
C ASP A 59 -6.49 -10.31 -3.30
N PRO A 60 -5.95 -11.54 -3.14
CA PRO A 60 -4.52 -11.75 -3.03
C PRO A 60 -3.76 -11.42 -4.32
N ALA A 61 -4.44 -11.37 -5.46
CA ALA A 61 -3.85 -11.22 -6.79
C ALA A 61 -4.79 -10.47 -7.74
N ALA A 62 -4.23 -9.81 -8.75
CA ALA A 62 -5.01 -9.28 -9.85
C ALA A 62 -5.59 -10.43 -10.70
N THR A 63 -6.87 -10.32 -11.04
CA THR A 63 -7.63 -11.32 -11.81
C THR A 63 -8.23 -10.77 -13.10
N VAL A 64 -8.28 -9.44 -13.24
CA VAL A 64 -8.80 -8.72 -14.40
C VAL A 64 -7.73 -7.78 -14.92
N GLY A 65 -7.70 -7.50 -16.21
CA GLY A 65 -6.86 -6.43 -16.74
C GLY A 65 -7.17 -6.04 -18.18
N ALA A 66 -6.61 -4.93 -18.62
CA ALA A 66 -6.62 -4.49 -20.01
C ALA A 66 -5.24 -3.94 -20.44
N PRO A 67 -4.49 -4.63 -21.31
CA PRO A 67 -4.74 -5.98 -21.83
C PRO A 67 -4.83 -7.06 -20.73
N SER A 68 -5.39 -8.22 -21.07
CA SER A 68 -5.71 -9.26 -20.08
C SER A 68 -4.49 -9.70 -19.28
N VAL A 69 -4.65 -9.82 -17.96
CA VAL A 69 -3.65 -10.42 -17.08
C VAL A 69 -3.27 -11.81 -17.59
N GLY A 70 -1.96 -12.10 -17.59
CA GLY A 70 -1.40 -13.40 -17.94
C GLY A 70 -1.10 -13.64 -19.42
N ASP A 71 -1.25 -12.64 -20.30
CA ASP A 71 -0.76 -12.75 -21.68
C ASP A 71 0.79 -12.70 -21.79
N ASN A 72 1.46 -12.36 -20.68
CA ASN A 72 2.91 -12.27 -20.55
C ASN A 72 3.57 -11.31 -21.55
N VAL A 73 2.87 -10.26 -21.94
CA VAL A 73 3.45 -9.15 -22.71
C VAL A 73 3.83 -8.02 -21.76
N ASN A 74 4.95 -7.35 -22.05
CA ASN A 74 5.34 -6.13 -21.33
C ASN A 74 4.43 -4.97 -21.77
N HIS A 75 3.29 -4.80 -21.12
CA HIS A 75 2.37 -3.68 -21.35
C HIS A 75 2.76 -2.43 -20.56
N GLY A 76 3.46 -2.58 -19.43
CA GLY A 76 4.01 -1.48 -18.64
C GLY A 76 3.41 -1.37 -17.25
N ASP A 77 3.76 -0.32 -16.54
CA ASP A 77 3.44 -0.09 -15.12
C ASP A 77 2.86 1.30 -14.81
N LEU A 78 2.58 1.52 -13.52
CA LEU A 78 2.13 2.75 -12.86
C LEU A 78 0.66 3.09 -13.11
N TRP A 79 0.24 3.18 -14.37
CA TRP A 79 -1.16 3.35 -14.76
C TRP A 79 -1.99 4.37 -13.93
N PRO A 80 -1.48 5.57 -13.54
CA PRO A 80 -2.35 6.60 -13.00
C PRO A 80 -3.47 6.90 -14.00
N ASN A 81 -4.65 7.22 -13.49
CA ASN A 81 -5.84 7.23 -14.31
C ASN A 81 -6.84 8.30 -13.85
N CYS A 82 -7.78 8.61 -14.75
CA CYS A 82 -8.95 9.43 -14.44
C CYS A 82 -10.15 9.01 -15.27
N TRP A 83 -11.36 9.30 -14.77
CA TRP A 83 -12.62 9.05 -15.48
C TRP A 83 -13.05 10.30 -16.25
N ALA A 84 -13.14 10.23 -17.57
CA ALA A 84 -13.50 11.36 -18.41
C ALA A 84 -15.01 11.50 -18.66
N ASP A 85 -15.41 12.69 -19.10
CA ASP A 85 -16.74 13.08 -19.61
C ASP A 85 -17.34 12.09 -20.63
N ASP A 86 -16.51 11.50 -21.48
CA ASP A 86 -16.92 10.54 -22.52
C ASP A 86 -17.11 9.11 -22.02
N ASP A 87 -17.08 8.93 -20.69
CA ASP A 87 -17.23 7.66 -19.98
C ASP A 87 -16.07 6.68 -20.15
N HIS A 88 -14.90 7.11 -20.61
CA HIS A 88 -13.70 6.27 -20.62
C HIS A 88 -12.79 6.54 -19.43
N VAL A 89 -11.93 5.57 -19.12
CA VAL A 89 -10.77 5.78 -18.25
C VAL A 89 -9.60 6.17 -19.14
N TYR A 90 -9.02 7.33 -18.88
CA TYR A 90 -7.73 7.70 -19.47
C TYR A 90 -6.63 7.37 -18.49
N THR A 91 -5.49 6.91 -19.00
CA THR A 91 -4.38 6.45 -18.16
C THR A 91 -3.04 6.61 -18.89
N ALA A 92 -1.94 6.57 -18.16
CA ALA A 92 -0.60 6.56 -18.71
C ALA A 92 0.23 5.44 -18.10
N TYR A 93 1.12 4.81 -18.86
CA TYR A 93 1.95 3.70 -18.40
C TYR A 93 3.44 4.02 -18.54
N GLY A 94 4.28 3.39 -17.72
CA GLY A 94 5.73 3.38 -17.85
C GLY A 94 6.27 2.09 -18.48
N ASP A 95 7.44 2.17 -19.11
CA ASP A 95 8.32 1.04 -19.53
C ASP A 95 7.62 -0.15 -20.23
N GLY A 96 6.74 0.13 -21.19
CA GLY A 96 5.96 -0.91 -21.85
C GLY A 96 5.50 -0.57 -23.25
N VAL A 97 4.71 -1.47 -23.84
CA VAL A 97 4.07 -1.25 -25.15
C VAL A 97 2.64 -0.71 -25.04
N GLY A 98 2.07 -0.63 -23.84
CA GLY A 98 0.69 -0.24 -23.63
C GLY A 98 -0.26 -1.12 -24.43
N PHE A 99 -1.00 -0.52 -25.36
CA PHE A 99 -1.86 -1.23 -26.30
C PHE A 99 -1.30 -1.24 -27.74
N GLY A 100 -0.07 -0.78 -27.93
CA GLY A 100 0.65 -0.77 -29.20
C GLY A 100 1.66 -1.91 -29.33
N ASP A 101 2.55 -1.76 -30.32
CA ASP A 101 3.62 -2.73 -30.62
C ASP A 101 5.03 -2.15 -30.40
N VAL A 102 5.14 -0.89 -29.98
CA VAL A 102 6.40 -0.16 -29.84
C VAL A 102 6.62 0.18 -28.38
N TYR A 103 7.75 -0.24 -27.85
CA TYR A 103 8.17 0.08 -26.49
C TYR A 103 8.36 1.59 -26.31
N SER A 104 7.89 2.10 -25.17
CA SER A 104 8.15 3.46 -24.72
C SER A 104 8.43 3.49 -23.23
N ASP A 105 9.24 4.44 -22.78
CA ASP A 105 9.45 4.74 -21.36
C ASP A 105 8.18 5.32 -20.72
N ILE A 106 7.34 5.99 -21.52
CA ILE A 106 6.03 6.52 -21.14
C ILE A 106 5.04 6.46 -22.32
N GLY A 107 3.79 6.07 -22.06
CA GLY A 107 2.72 6.19 -23.03
C GLY A 107 1.38 6.50 -22.40
N VAL A 108 0.42 6.93 -23.22
CA VAL A 108 -0.94 7.29 -22.83
C VAL A 108 -1.90 6.35 -23.54
N ALA A 109 -2.84 5.83 -22.78
CA ALA A 109 -3.86 4.90 -23.27
C ALA A 109 -5.25 5.31 -22.78
N ARG A 110 -6.25 4.77 -23.47
CA ARG A 110 -7.65 4.83 -23.08
C ARG A 110 -8.16 3.43 -22.81
N ILE A 111 -8.90 3.27 -21.73
CA ILE A 111 -9.56 2.03 -21.34
C ILE A 111 -11.08 2.24 -21.38
N THR A 112 -11.78 1.26 -21.96
CA THR A 112 -13.23 1.27 -22.13
C THR A 112 -13.86 0.01 -21.53
N GLY A 113 -15.13 0.11 -21.13
CA GLY A 113 -15.89 -0.98 -20.52
C GLY A 113 -15.86 -0.99 -19.00
N THR A 114 -16.18 -2.15 -18.43
CA THR A 114 -16.17 -2.46 -17.00
C THR A 114 -15.22 -3.63 -16.73
N PRO A 115 -14.69 -3.79 -15.50
CA PRO A 115 -13.87 -4.93 -15.11
C PRO A 115 -14.51 -6.27 -15.54
N GLY A 116 -13.72 -7.13 -16.17
CA GLY A 116 -14.16 -8.37 -16.82
C GLY A 116 -14.50 -8.24 -18.32
N GLN A 117 -14.67 -7.02 -18.84
CA GLN A 117 -14.93 -6.71 -20.25
C GLN A 117 -14.12 -5.49 -20.74
N LEU A 118 -12.98 -5.24 -20.12
CA LEU A 118 -12.14 -4.09 -20.45
C LEU A 118 -11.47 -4.26 -21.81
N THR A 119 -11.37 -3.17 -22.54
CA THR A 119 -10.54 -3.05 -23.74
C THR A 119 -9.79 -1.74 -23.69
N GLY A 120 -8.73 -1.57 -24.49
CA GLY A 120 -8.06 -0.29 -24.56
C GLY A 120 -7.40 0.00 -25.89
N GLU A 121 -6.93 1.23 -26.00
CA GLU A 121 -6.37 1.84 -27.19
C GLU A 121 -5.15 2.67 -26.83
N GLN A 122 -4.10 2.52 -27.63
CA GLN A 122 -2.90 3.35 -27.53
C GLN A 122 -3.18 4.72 -28.13
N LEU A 123 -2.87 5.80 -27.39
CA LEU A 123 -3.10 7.17 -27.86
C LEU A 123 -1.80 7.87 -28.23
N ALA A 124 -0.88 8.01 -27.27
CA ALA A 124 0.33 8.80 -27.45
C ALA A 124 1.54 8.18 -26.74
N THR A 125 2.73 8.53 -27.22
CA THR A 125 4.03 8.34 -26.53
C THR A 125 4.85 9.64 -26.51
N GLU A 126 4.41 10.64 -27.28
CA GLU A 126 4.99 11.98 -27.35
C GLU A 126 4.32 12.87 -26.29
N VAL A 127 4.69 12.63 -25.04
CA VAL A 127 4.21 13.39 -23.89
C VAL A 127 5.37 13.72 -22.94
N SER A 128 5.43 14.98 -22.51
CA SER A 128 6.47 15.49 -21.60
C SER A 128 7.91 15.30 -22.13
N GLN A 129 8.89 15.71 -21.33
CA GLN A 129 10.32 15.49 -21.53
C GLN A 129 11.01 15.17 -20.18
N ALA A 130 12.27 14.78 -20.21
CA ALA A 130 13.11 14.75 -19.01
C ALA A 130 14.01 15.98 -18.96
N TRP A 131 14.09 16.67 -17.82
CA TRP A 131 14.98 17.82 -17.61
C TRP A 131 16.32 17.38 -17.00
N THR A 132 16.30 16.27 -16.27
CA THR A 132 17.42 15.77 -15.49
C THR A 132 18.17 14.68 -16.26
N PRO A 133 19.49 14.80 -16.47
CA PRO A 133 20.28 13.75 -17.11
C PRO A 133 20.20 12.43 -16.34
N GLU A 134 20.23 11.29 -17.05
CA GLU A 134 20.18 9.93 -16.46
C GLU A 134 18.85 9.57 -15.77
N HIS A 135 17.77 10.23 -16.20
CA HIS A 135 16.41 9.98 -15.74
C HIS A 135 15.50 9.60 -16.90
N SER A 136 14.43 8.90 -16.58
CA SER A 136 13.33 8.51 -17.47
C SER A 136 12.06 9.29 -17.13
N ARG A 137 11.14 9.41 -18.09
CA ARG A 137 9.81 9.97 -17.84
C ARG A 137 8.96 8.92 -17.16
N LYS A 138 8.31 9.26 -16.04
CA LYS A 138 7.36 8.36 -15.36
C LYS A 138 6.05 9.06 -15.04
N PRO A 139 4.89 8.49 -15.44
CA PRO A 139 3.59 9.05 -15.08
C PRO A 139 3.29 8.80 -13.60
N THR A 140 2.83 9.82 -12.89
CA THR A 140 2.56 9.72 -11.44
C THR A 140 1.12 10.01 -11.05
N GLY A 141 0.41 10.81 -11.83
CA GLY A 141 -0.98 11.18 -11.56
C GLY A 141 -1.68 11.65 -12.83
N MET A 142 -2.98 11.40 -12.95
CA MET A 142 -3.79 11.89 -14.07
C MET A 142 -5.11 12.47 -13.58
N ALA A 143 -5.58 13.57 -14.19
CA ALA A 143 -6.87 14.18 -13.90
C ALA A 143 -7.64 14.46 -15.20
N CYS A 144 -8.95 14.24 -15.14
CA CYS A 144 -9.91 14.54 -16.20
C CYS A 144 -10.79 15.66 -15.67
N VAL A 145 -10.69 16.88 -16.21
CA VAL A 145 -11.32 18.09 -15.65
C VAL A 145 -11.91 18.92 -16.77
N ASP A 146 -13.23 19.13 -16.73
CA ASP A 146 -13.98 19.93 -17.71
C ASP A 146 -13.68 19.54 -19.18
N GLY A 147 -13.49 18.23 -19.42
CA GLY A 147 -13.20 17.65 -20.73
C GLY A 147 -11.72 17.60 -21.13
N ASP A 148 -10.82 18.23 -20.36
CA ASP A 148 -9.37 18.20 -20.57
C ASP A 148 -8.70 17.12 -19.73
N LEU A 149 -7.53 16.65 -20.18
CA LEU A 149 -6.69 15.69 -19.46
C LEU A 149 -5.42 16.37 -18.98
N TYR A 150 -5.02 16.09 -17.75
CA TYR A 150 -3.77 16.53 -17.15
C TYR A 150 -2.97 15.30 -16.70
N LEU A 151 -1.69 15.24 -17.06
CA LEU A 151 -0.80 14.14 -16.70
C LEU A 151 0.43 14.71 -16.00
N ALA A 152 0.60 14.32 -14.74
CA ALA A 152 1.84 14.53 -14.01
C ALA A 152 2.91 13.54 -14.47
N VAL A 153 4.09 14.06 -14.79
CA VAL A 153 5.25 13.29 -15.22
C VAL A 153 6.46 13.73 -14.42
N GLN A 154 7.12 12.76 -13.77
CA GLN A 154 8.37 12.99 -13.05
C GLN A 154 9.58 12.50 -13.86
N ASP A 155 10.73 13.09 -13.57
CA ASP A 155 12.03 12.56 -13.92
C ASP A 155 12.41 11.52 -12.86
N LEU A 156 12.43 10.23 -13.22
CA LEU A 156 12.87 9.16 -12.31
C LEU A 156 14.25 8.65 -12.71
N ALA A 157 15.21 8.63 -11.79
CA ALA A 157 16.54 8.06 -12.03
C ALA A 157 16.44 6.61 -12.50
N PHE A 158 17.37 6.18 -13.38
CA PHE A 158 17.38 4.80 -13.90
C PHE A 158 17.63 3.71 -12.85
N ASP A 159 18.06 4.10 -11.65
CA ASP A 159 18.19 3.21 -10.50
C ASP A 159 17.11 3.45 -9.42
N PHE A 160 16.13 4.31 -9.70
CA PHE A 160 14.90 4.54 -8.93
C PHE A 160 15.05 5.19 -7.55
N ASN A 161 16.21 5.80 -7.26
CA ASN A 161 16.54 6.35 -5.93
C ASN A 161 16.52 7.89 -5.85
N ASP A 162 16.00 8.57 -6.87
CA ASP A 162 15.61 9.99 -6.77
C ASP A 162 14.63 10.37 -7.89
N ALA A 163 13.80 11.38 -7.61
CA ALA A 163 12.87 12.00 -8.55
C ALA A 163 12.92 13.54 -8.43
N PRO A 164 13.92 14.22 -9.02
CA PRO A 164 14.23 15.62 -8.69
C PRO A 164 13.37 16.66 -9.41
N ALA A 165 12.60 16.28 -10.43
CA ALA A 165 11.82 17.21 -11.25
C ALA A 165 10.51 16.60 -11.72
N ALA A 166 9.49 17.43 -11.90
CA ALA A 166 8.22 17.04 -12.50
C ALA A 166 7.53 18.18 -13.25
N THR A 167 6.67 17.80 -14.19
CA THR A 167 5.75 18.71 -14.88
C THR A 167 4.33 18.17 -14.89
N ILE A 168 3.39 19.01 -15.29
CA ILE A 168 2.04 18.61 -15.66
C ILE A 168 1.84 18.96 -17.13
N ALA A 169 1.62 17.93 -17.95
CA ALA A 169 1.23 18.08 -19.35
C ALA A 169 -0.30 18.13 -19.47
N ARG A 170 -0.82 18.86 -20.46
CA ARG A 170 -2.25 18.99 -20.74
C ARG A 170 -2.59 18.47 -22.13
N SER A 171 -3.74 17.82 -22.27
CA SER A 171 -4.35 17.46 -23.54
C SER A 171 -5.80 17.94 -23.59
N THR A 172 -6.18 18.57 -24.70
CA THR A 172 -7.55 19.06 -24.96
C THR A 172 -8.25 18.26 -26.06
N ASP A 173 -7.64 17.17 -26.53
CA ASP A 173 -8.10 16.35 -27.65
C ASP A 173 -8.16 14.87 -27.30
N LYS A 174 -8.48 14.60 -26.03
CA LYS A 174 -8.64 13.24 -25.48
C LYS A 174 -7.37 12.41 -25.57
N GLY A 175 -6.24 13.02 -25.19
CA GLY A 175 -4.95 12.36 -24.98
C GLY A 175 -4.15 12.09 -26.26
N GLN A 176 -4.57 12.63 -27.40
CA GLN A 176 -3.90 12.43 -28.68
C GLN A 176 -2.67 13.34 -28.82
N THR A 177 -2.79 14.59 -28.40
CA THR A 177 -1.69 15.56 -28.36
C THR A 177 -1.57 16.21 -26.98
N TRP A 178 -0.34 16.56 -26.61
CA TRP A 178 0.00 17.06 -25.28
C TRP A 178 0.85 18.32 -25.35
N GLU A 179 0.58 19.27 -24.47
CA GLU A 179 1.31 20.52 -24.30
C GLU A 179 1.85 20.63 -22.87
N TRP A 180 3.08 21.12 -22.70
CA TRP A 180 3.71 21.39 -21.40
C TRP A 180 4.76 22.50 -21.55
N ASP A 181 5.23 23.05 -20.43
CA ASP A 181 6.36 23.99 -20.45
C ASP A 181 7.67 23.24 -20.72
N THR A 182 8.31 23.52 -21.86
CA THR A 182 9.58 22.87 -22.24
C THR A 182 10.81 23.56 -21.68
N GLU A 183 10.69 24.78 -21.14
CA GLU A 183 11.83 25.58 -20.68
C GLU A 183 12.31 25.16 -19.28
N ALA A 184 11.39 24.73 -18.40
CA ALA A 184 11.68 24.32 -17.04
C ALA A 184 10.65 23.29 -16.53
N PRO A 185 11.00 22.43 -15.55
CA PRO A 185 10.01 21.62 -14.86
C PRO A 185 9.11 22.51 -14.01
N MET A 186 7.86 22.10 -13.78
CA MET A 186 6.91 22.82 -12.92
C MET A 186 7.32 22.74 -11.44
N PHE A 187 7.78 21.57 -11.02
CA PHE A 187 8.30 21.27 -9.70
C PHE A 187 9.74 20.77 -9.83
N GLY A 188 10.63 21.23 -8.96
CA GLY A 188 12.07 20.97 -9.06
C GLY A 188 12.73 20.84 -7.69
N ASP A 189 14.03 20.56 -7.69
CA ASP A 189 14.84 20.37 -6.48
C ASP A 189 14.32 19.26 -5.55
N GLY A 190 13.59 18.29 -6.11
CA GLY A 190 12.98 17.20 -5.36
C GLY A 190 11.88 17.66 -4.40
N VAL A 191 11.19 18.75 -4.70
CA VAL A 191 10.07 19.26 -3.89
C VAL A 191 8.76 19.12 -4.63
N PHE A 192 7.82 18.35 -4.09
CA PHE A 192 6.51 18.06 -4.68
C PHE A 192 6.64 17.48 -6.09
N THR A 193 7.58 16.55 -6.28
CA THR A 193 7.97 16.02 -7.60
C THR A 193 7.30 14.70 -7.94
N THR A 194 6.74 13.98 -6.98
CA THR A 194 5.85 12.85 -7.26
C THR A 194 4.40 13.28 -7.06
N VAL A 195 3.81 13.86 -8.12
CA VAL A 195 2.47 14.47 -8.08
C VAL A 195 1.38 13.45 -8.41
N MET A 196 0.37 13.33 -7.56
CA MET A 196 -0.79 12.45 -7.69
C MET A 196 -2.07 13.29 -7.60
N PHE A 197 -2.85 13.37 -8.66
CA PHE A 197 -4.12 14.09 -8.62
C PHE A 197 -5.15 13.36 -7.75
N LEU A 198 -5.97 14.13 -7.04
CA LEU A 198 -7.14 13.60 -6.36
C LEU A 198 -8.25 13.34 -7.39
N ASP A 199 -8.68 12.09 -7.51
CA ASP A 199 -9.77 11.67 -8.39
C ASP A 199 -11.15 11.94 -7.74
N TYR A 200 -11.89 12.91 -8.27
CA TYR A 200 -13.25 13.27 -7.85
C TYR A 200 -14.34 12.67 -8.74
N GLY A 201 -14.09 11.51 -9.37
CA GLY A 201 -15.09 10.88 -10.22
C GLY A 201 -15.09 11.42 -11.64
N LYS A 202 -16.20 11.14 -12.34
CA LYS A 202 -16.35 11.44 -13.77
C LYS A 202 -16.15 12.92 -14.05
N ASP A 203 -15.14 13.23 -14.86
CA ASP A 203 -14.79 14.59 -15.27
C ASP A 203 -14.65 15.56 -14.09
N TYR A 204 -14.15 15.05 -12.96
CA TYR A 204 -13.99 15.83 -11.73
C TYR A 204 -15.31 16.33 -11.10
N ALA A 205 -16.45 15.73 -11.45
CA ALA A 205 -17.77 16.23 -11.13
C ALA A 205 -18.08 16.35 -9.63
N ASN A 206 -17.43 15.54 -8.77
CA ASN A 206 -17.66 15.56 -7.33
C ASN A 206 -16.69 16.48 -6.58
N ALA A 207 -15.90 17.29 -7.29
CA ALA A 207 -15.03 18.26 -6.64
C ALA A 207 -15.87 19.31 -5.86
N PRO A 208 -15.49 19.64 -4.62
CA PRO A 208 -16.28 20.51 -3.76
C PRO A 208 -16.28 21.98 -4.21
N ASP A 209 -15.33 22.37 -5.07
CA ASP A 209 -15.13 23.74 -5.55
C ASP A 209 -14.47 23.79 -6.94
N ASP A 210 -14.01 25.00 -7.33
CA ASP A 210 -13.40 25.28 -8.63
C ASP A 210 -11.87 25.01 -8.66
N TYR A 211 -11.36 24.21 -7.73
CA TYR A 211 -9.96 23.79 -7.70
C TYR A 211 -9.76 22.35 -8.17
N VAL A 212 -8.57 22.09 -8.70
CA VAL A 212 -7.99 20.76 -8.87
C VAL A 212 -7.02 20.53 -7.72
N TYR A 213 -7.17 19.41 -7.03
CA TYR A 213 -6.34 19.00 -5.90
C TYR A 213 -5.32 17.95 -6.35
N ALA A 214 -4.10 18.05 -5.84
CA ALA A 214 -3.07 17.06 -6.02
C ALA A 214 -2.23 16.90 -4.76
N TYR A 215 -1.82 15.66 -4.50
CA TYR A 215 -0.87 15.33 -3.46
C TYR A 215 0.52 15.20 -4.05
N GLY A 216 1.54 15.46 -3.25
CA GLY A 216 2.93 15.36 -3.66
C GLY A 216 3.78 14.72 -2.59
N LEU A 217 4.74 13.90 -3.04
CA LEU A 217 5.88 13.48 -2.24
C LEU A 217 7.11 14.31 -2.63
N ASP A 218 7.98 14.52 -1.65
CA ASP A 218 9.29 15.10 -1.86
C ASP A 218 10.31 13.99 -2.18
N HIS A 219 11.34 14.38 -2.92
CA HIS A 219 12.59 13.67 -3.19
C HIS A 219 12.50 12.39 -4.02
N ASN A 220 11.58 11.49 -3.70
CA ASN A 220 11.42 10.22 -4.39
C ASN A 220 9.97 9.72 -4.36
N TRP A 221 9.66 8.82 -5.28
CA TRP A 221 8.33 8.21 -5.46
C TRP A 221 8.02 7.09 -4.47
N ARG A 222 9.02 6.65 -3.72
CA ARG A 222 8.98 5.65 -2.65
C ARG A 222 10.31 5.71 -1.93
N ASP A 223 10.48 4.87 -0.92
CA ASP A 223 11.77 4.59 -0.28
C ASP A 223 12.96 4.57 -1.26
N SER A 224 13.97 5.40 -0.99
CA SER A 224 15.24 5.39 -1.68
C SER A 224 16.10 4.28 -1.09
N PHE A 225 16.04 3.10 -1.69
CA PHE A 225 16.77 1.88 -1.27
C PHE A 225 18.29 2.01 -1.03
N ASN A 226 18.91 3.11 -1.44
CA ASN A 226 20.32 3.41 -1.15
C ASN A 226 20.54 4.73 -0.38
N ASP A 227 19.48 5.29 0.22
CA ASP A 227 19.46 6.54 0.99
C ASP A 227 20.09 7.74 0.27
N ARG A 228 20.04 7.78 -1.07
CA ARG A 228 20.59 8.91 -1.85
C ARG A 228 19.87 10.20 -1.53
N VAL A 229 18.56 10.11 -1.33
CA VAL A 229 17.70 11.22 -0.93
C VAL A 229 16.84 10.78 0.26
N PRO A 230 16.31 11.71 1.07
CA PRO A 230 15.42 11.35 2.16
C PRO A 230 14.19 10.60 1.68
N ASP A 231 13.77 9.60 2.46
CA ASP A 231 12.60 8.81 2.14
C ASP A 231 11.29 9.56 2.39
N PRO A 232 10.26 9.32 1.57
CA PRO A 232 8.94 9.89 1.80
C PRO A 232 8.31 9.36 3.09
N VAL A 233 8.15 10.25 4.07
CA VAL A 233 7.35 10.03 5.31
C VAL A 233 6.23 11.06 5.48
N ASP A 234 6.17 12.03 4.56
CA ASP A 234 5.25 13.15 4.56
C ASP A 234 4.51 13.23 3.22
N LEU A 235 3.19 13.38 3.26
CA LEU A 235 2.36 13.66 2.10
C LEU A 235 1.86 15.11 2.15
N TYR A 236 2.11 15.86 1.08
CA TYR A 236 1.74 17.27 0.97
C TYR A 236 0.55 17.45 0.04
N LEU A 237 -0.31 18.44 0.33
CA LEU A 237 -1.48 18.78 -0.51
C LEU A 237 -1.29 20.15 -1.16
N GLY A 238 -1.50 20.19 -2.48
CA GLY A 238 -1.61 21.41 -3.27
C GLY A 238 -2.96 21.49 -3.98
N ARG A 239 -3.37 22.70 -4.32
CA ARG A 239 -4.52 22.95 -5.20
C ARG A 239 -4.24 24.09 -6.17
N VAL A 240 -4.99 24.10 -7.27
CA VAL A 240 -4.89 25.11 -8.33
C VAL A 240 -6.27 25.36 -8.97
N PRO A 241 -6.62 26.59 -9.37
CA PRO A 241 -7.84 26.82 -10.15
C PRO A 241 -7.87 25.95 -11.41
N LYS A 242 -9.05 25.40 -11.75
CA LYS A 242 -9.23 24.46 -12.88
C LYS A 242 -8.72 25.01 -14.22
N ASP A 243 -8.80 26.32 -14.45
CA ASP A 243 -8.33 26.96 -15.68
C ASP A 243 -6.82 27.26 -15.71
N ALA A 244 -6.11 26.99 -14.61
CA ALA A 244 -4.71 27.37 -14.40
C ALA A 244 -3.80 26.19 -14.00
N VAL A 245 -4.24 24.93 -14.18
CA VAL A 245 -3.49 23.73 -13.72
C VAL A 245 -2.03 23.70 -14.22
N THR A 246 -1.77 24.18 -15.43
CA THR A 246 -0.42 24.24 -16.02
C THR A 246 0.40 25.48 -15.64
N ASP A 247 -0.15 26.41 -14.87
CA ASP A 247 0.53 27.63 -14.40
C ASP A 247 1.04 27.44 -12.98
N ARG A 248 2.35 27.21 -12.83
CA ARG A 248 3.00 27.03 -11.51
C ARG A 248 2.69 28.18 -10.55
N GLY A 249 2.55 29.42 -11.04
CA GLY A 249 2.30 30.59 -10.20
C GLY A 249 0.91 30.65 -9.56
N ALA A 250 -0.03 29.83 -10.03
CA ALA A 250 -1.40 29.76 -9.53
C ALA A 250 -1.62 28.70 -8.43
N TRP A 251 -0.64 27.82 -8.21
CA TRP A 251 -0.71 26.76 -7.21
C TRP A 251 -0.55 27.31 -5.79
N GLU A 252 -1.36 26.80 -4.88
CA GLU A 252 -1.23 27.01 -3.44
C GLU A 252 -1.17 25.68 -2.69
N PHE A 253 -0.44 25.65 -1.58
CA PHE A 253 -0.15 24.46 -0.79
C PHE A 253 -0.67 24.64 0.63
N VAL A 254 -1.12 23.56 1.24
CA VAL A 254 -1.47 23.57 2.66
C VAL A 254 -0.23 23.95 3.45
N SER A 255 -0.32 25.02 4.24
CA SER A 255 0.76 25.56 5.08
C SER A 255 0.55 25.34 6.58
N GLY A 256 -0.52 24.62 6.93
CA GLY A 256 -0.93 24.33 8.30
C GLY A 256 -2.45 24.25 8.39
N THR A 257 -2.96 24.26 9.62
CA THR A 257 -4.39 24.32 9.92
C THR A 257 -4.67 25.49 10.85
N ASP A 258 -5.85 26.09 10.71
CA ASP A 258 -6.33 27.12 11.62
C ASP A 258 -6.97 26.52 12.89
N ASP A 259 -7.43 27.37 13.80
CA ASP A 259 -8.06 26.95 15.07
C ASP A 259 -9.34 26.11 14.88
N SER A 260 -9.93 26.10 13.68
CA SER A 260 -11.10 25.29 13.33
C SER A 260 -10.76 23.96 12.66
N GLY A 261 -9.48 23.70 12.38
CA GLY A 261 -9.02 22.51 11.68
C GLY A 261 -9.06 22.64 10.15
N GLU A 262 -9.39 23.82 9.62
CA GLU A 262 -9.40 24.09 8.19
C GLU A 262 -7.98 24.42 7.70
N PRO A 263 -7.62 24.07 6.46
CA PRO A 263 -6.28 24.29 5.94
C PRO A 263 -6.03 25.78 5.71
N THR A 264 -4.86 26.24 6.12
CA THR A 264 -4.30 27.50 5.62
C THR A 264 -3.53 27.25 4.33
N TRP A 265 -3.60 28.17 3.37
CA TRP A 265 -2.97 28.02 2.06
C TRP A 265 -1.88 29.07 1.86
N SER A 266 -0.73 28.65 1.29
CA SER A 266 0.35 29.55 0.84
C SER A 266 0.70 29.29 -0.61
N ALA A 267 0.97 30.36 -1.36
CA ALA A 267 1.55 30.25 -2.71
C ALA A 267 3.05 29.92 -2.68
N ASP A 268 3.72 30.14 -1.54
CA ASP A 268 5.11 29.73 -1.36
C ASP A 268 5.14 28.26 -0.93
N ILE A 269 5.68 27.41 -1.81
CA ILE A 269 5.79 25.97 -1.55
C ILE A 269 6.69 25.66 -0.36
N ALA A 270 7.61 26.56 0.01
CA ALA A 270 8.47 26.37 1.18
C ALA A 270 7.69 26.46 2.51
N ASP A 271 6.49 27.06 2.50
CA ASP A 271 5.62 27.12 3.68
C ASP A 271 4.77 25.86 3.86
N ARG A 272 4.85 24.88 2.94
CA ARG A 272 3.99 23.70 2.97
C ARG A 272 4.15 22.91 4.28
N SER A 273 3.05 22.33 4.73
CA SER A 273 2.97 21.44 5.89
C SER A 273 2.35 20.11 5.45
N PRO A 274 2.82 18.96 5.96
CA PRO A 274 2.24 17.67 5.60
C PRO A 274 0.79 17.58 6.07
N VAL A 275 -0.08 17.02 5.23
CA VAL A 275 -1.46 16.67 5.61
C VAL A 275 -1.54 15.26 6.21
N LEU A 276 -0.56 14.41 5.90
CA LEU A 276 -0.38 13.06 6.45
C LEU A 276 1.11 12.88 6.74
N HIS A 277 1.42 12.33 7.91
CA HIS A 277 2.75 11.88 8.30
C HIS A 277 2.69 10.41 8.69
N ASP A 278 3.63 9.60 8.21
CA ASP A 278 3.83 8.23 8.66
C ASP A 278 5.30 7.80 8.47
N ASP A 279 6.06 7.83 9.56
CA ASP A 279 7.47 7.43 9.61
C ASP A 279 7.69 5.94 9.93
N ARG A 280 6.63 5.13 9.91
CA ARG A 280 6.77 3.68 10.11
C ARG A 280 7.69 3.10 9.06
N HIS A 281 8.55 2.20 9.52
CA HIS A 281 9.35 1.34 8.68
C HIS A 281 8.91 -0.10 8.89
N ILE A 282 8.75 -0.84 7.80
CA ILE A 282 8.38 -2.25 7.81
C ILE A 282 9.47 -3.09 7.13
N TYR A 283 9.45 -4.41 7.36
CA TYR A 283 10.45 -5.31 6.78
C TYR A 283 11.89 -4.93 7.15
N GLN A 284 12.12 -4.54 8.41
CA GLN A 284 13.43 -4.05 8.88
C GLN A 284 14.56 -5.07 8.79
N ASP A 285 14.24 -6.35 8.80
CA ASP A 285 15.18 -7.46 8.67
C ASP A 285 14.56 -8.56 7.80
N VAL A 286 15.20 -8.85 6.68
CA VAL A 286 14.76 -9.86 5.72
C VAL A 286 15.76 -11.01 5.63
N PHE A 287 15.27 -12.19 5.27
CA PHE A 287 16.10 -13.38 5.13
C PHE A 287 16.90 -13.43 3.85
N GLY A 288 16.33 -12.95 2.74
CA GLY A 288 16.97 -12.99 1.43
C GLY A 288 18.10 -11.98 1.30
N GLU A 289 19.30 -12.42 0.93
CA GLU A 289 20.39 -11.49 0.63
C GLU A 289 20.04 -10.59 -0.55
N GLY A 290 20.29 -9.28 -0.41
CA GLY A 290 20.04 -8.28 -1.44
C GLY A 290 18.55 -8.01 -1.69
N ARG A 291 17.67 -8.46 -0.79
CA ARG A 291 16.29 -8.01 -0.72
C ARG A 291 16.23 -6.62 -0.12
N VAL A 292 15.15 -5.92 -0.46
CA VAL A 292 14.84 -4.60 0.09
C VAL A 292 14.46 -4.81 1.56
N GLU A 293 14.91 -3.91 2.43
CA GLU A 293 14.57 -3.95 3.84
C GLU A 293 14.39 -2.53 4.37
N ASN A 294 13.75 -2.42 5.52
CA ASN A 294 13.55 -1.17 6.26
C ASN A 294 12.90 -0.07 5.40
N THR A 295 11.77 -0.39 4.76
CA THR A 295 11.09 0.55 3.85
C THR A 295 10.12 1.45 4.60
N THR A 296 10.12 2.73 4.26
CA THR A 296 9.02 3.67 4.56
C THR A 296 7.69 3.23 3.91
N VAL A 297 6.57 3.72 4.44
CA VAL A 297 5.21 3.28 4.07
C VAL A 297 4.44 4.23 3.16
N LEU A 298 4.96 5.43 2.90
CA LEU A 298 4.37 6.39 1.96
C LEU A 298 5.08 6.31 0.61
N SER A 299 4.32 6.10 -0.45
CA SER A 299 4.82 5.94 -1.82
C SER A 299 3.80 6.46 -2.84
N GLN A 300 4.24 6.59 -4.08
CA GLN A 300 3.40 6.91 -5.23
C GLN A 300 2.25 5.91 -5.31
N GLY A 301 1.02 6.41 -5.23
CA GLY A 301 -0.18 5.64 -5.51
C GLY A 301 -1.27 6.55 -6.06
N GLY A 302 -2.43 6.57 -5.40
CA GLY A 302 -3.57 7.37 -5.84
C GLY A 302 -4.39 7.88 -4.67
N VAL A 303 -5.04 9.03 -4.86
CA VAL A 303 -6.05 9.51 -3.92
C VAL A 303 -7.36 9.64 -4.66
N VAL A 304 -8.43 9.08 -4.10
CA VAL A 304 -9.78 9.08 -4.69
C VAL A 304 -10.81 9.52 -3.67
N TYR A 305 -11.79 10.31 -4.11
CA TYR A 305 -13.00 10.55 -3.34
C TYR A 305 -14.01 9.44 -3.64
N ASN A 306 -14.29 8.62 -2.63
CA ASN A 306 -15.32 7.60 -2.64
C ASN A 306 -16.66 8.22 -2.23
N GLU A 307 -17.44 8.65 -3.23
CA GLU A 307 -18.73 9.33 -3.04
C GLU A 307 -19.73 8.50 -2.23
N GLY A 308 -19.78 7.18 -2.43
CA GLY A 308 -20.73 6.30 -1.74
C GLY A 308 -20.48 6.21 -0.23
N LEU A 309 -19.25 6.45 0.21
CA LEU A 309 -18.86 6.45 1.62
C LEU A 309 -18.62 7.85 2.20
N ASP A 310 -18.62 8.89 1.36
CA ASP A 310 -18.22 10.25 1.75
C ASP A 310 -16.82 10.25 2.38
N ARG A 311 -15.86 9.58 1.72
CA ARG A 311 -14.48 9.44 2.22
C ARG A 311 -13.43 9.63 1.14
N TYR A 312 -12.31 10.21 1.54
CA TYR A 312 -11.09 10.27 0.75
C TYR A 312 -10.23 9.07 1.08
N LEU A 313 -9.77 8.34 0.08
CA LEU A 313 -8.92 7.16 0.25
C LEU A 313 -7.57 7.43 -0.41
N TYR A 314 -6.48 7.26 0.34
CA TYR A 314 -5.12 7.25 -0.19
C TYR A 314 -4.59 5.82 -0.18
N THR A 315 -4.17 5.36 -1.35
CA THR A 315 -3.48 4.09 -1.54
C THR A 315 -1.98 4.32 -1.68
N SER A 316 -1.21 3.64 -0.86
CA SER A 316 0.25 3.60 -0.90
C SER A 316 0.73 2.15 -0.97
N TRP A 317 2.03 1.95 -1.10
CA TRP A 317 2.65 0.63 -1.14
C TRP A 317 4.10 0.68 -0.66
N THR A 318 4.62 -0.48 -0.33
CA THR A 318 6.04 -0.77 -0.15
C THR A 318 6.42 -1.91 -1.08
N GLU A 319 7.67 -2.37 -1.06
CA GLU A 319 8.07 -3.54 -1.83
C GLU A 319 7.24 -4.80 -1.49
N TYR A 320 6.58 -4.85 -0.32
CA TYR A 320 5.90 -6.05 0.20
C TYR A 320 4.43 -5.84 0.56
N THR A 321 4.00 -4.60 0.80
CA THR A 321 2.66 -4.29 1.32
C THR A 321 1.93 -3.25 0.50
N PHE A 322 0.60 -3.26 0.59
CA PHE A 322 -0.21 -2.08 0.35
C PHE A 322 -0.53 -1.41 1.67
N GLU A 323 -0.58 -0.08 1.67
CA GLU A 323 -0.92 0.73 2.85
C GLU A 323 -2.10 1.63 2.49
N PHE A 324 -3.08 1.70 3.38
CA PHE A 324 -4.33 2.40 3.10
C PHE A 324 -4.68 3.39 4.19
N TYR A 325 -5.04 4.60 3.76
CA TYR A 325 -5.46 5.69 4.63
C TYR A 325 -6.81 6.23 4.17
N GLU A 326 -7.64 6.66 5.12
CA GLU A 326 -8.90 7.32 4.87
C GLU A 326 -8.99 8.66 5.60
N SER A 327 -9.82 9.56 5.10
CA SER A 327 -10.05 10.87 5.71
C SER A 327 -11.46 11.38 5.37
N PRO A 328 -12.09 12.16 6.28
CA PRO A 328 -13.36 12.84 6.01
C PRO A 328 -13.22 14.08 5.12
N THR A 329 -11.99 14.61 4.93
CA THR A 329 -11.71 15.78 4.06
C THR A 329 -10.48 15.53 3.19
N PRO A 330 -10.18 16.32 2.15
CA PRO A 330 -8.97 16.11 1.37
C PRO A 330 -7.68 16.45 2.15
N TRP A 331 -7.76 17.22 3.25
CA TRP A 331 -6.58 17.62 4.04
C TRP A 331 -6.47 16.90 5.40
N GLY A 332 -7.33 15.93 5.68
CA GLY A 332 -7.31 15.16 6.92
C GLY A 332 -8.45 15.48 7.91
N PRO A 333 -8.39 14.96 9.14
CA PRO A 333 -7.34 14.08 9.65
C PRO A 333 -7.31 12.74 8.89
N TRP A 334 -6.11 12.31 8.51
CA TRP A 334 -5.92 11.01 7.87
C TRP A 334 -5.69 9.92 8.91
N GLU A 335 -6.36 8.79 8.72
CA GLU A 335 -6.24 7.61 9.57
C GLU A 335 -5.88 6.39 8.74
N ARG A 336 -4.99 5.54 9.24
CA ARG A 336 -4.65 4.28 8.58
C ARG A 336 -5.73 3.24 8.87
N PHE A 337 -6.33 2.67 7.83
CA PHE A 337 -7.37 1.66 8.03
C PHE A 337 -6.94 0.23 7.68
N ASP A 338 -5.90 0.04 6.85
CA ASP A 338 -5.38 -1.29 6.55
C ASP A 338 -3.90 -1.28 6.09
N SER A 339 -3.23 -2.42 6.27
CA SER A 339 -1.92 -2.74 5.71
C SER A 339 -1.95 -4.19 5.23
N ARG A 340 -1.98 -4.37 3.90
CA ARG A 340 -2.13 -5.69 3.27
C ARG A 340 -0.79 -6.22 2.84
N ASP A 341 -0.36 -7.30 3.48
CA ASP A 341 0.95 -7.90 3.26
C ASP A 341 0.91 -9.05 2.22
N PHE A 342 1.71 -8.92 1.16
CA PHE A 342 1.85 -9.92 0.10
C PHE A 342 3.13 -10.77 0.25
N GLY A 343 4.00 -10.44 1.20
CA GLY A 343 5.22 -11.15 1.56
C GLY A 343 6.38 -10.89 0.61
N GLY A 344 7.52 -11.49 0.93
CA GLY A 344 8.73 -11.44 0.10
C GLY A 344 8.61 -12.15 -1.24
N TYR A 345 9.60 -11.89 -2.09
CA TYR A 345 9.70 -12.36 -3.47
C TYR A 345 10.39 -13.73 -3.63
N PRO A 346 10.19 -14.41 -4.78
CA PRO A 346 9.27 -14.05 -5.87
C PRO A 346 7.83 -14.40 -5.52
N TRP A 347 6.90 -13.58 -6.01
CA TRP A 347 5.48 -13.83 -5.86
C TRP A 347 4.96 -14.87 -6.85
N PRO A 348 3.99 -15.71 -6.45
CA PRO A 348 3.23 -16.53 -7.38
C PRO A 348 2.11 -15.74 -8.08
N THR A 349 1.58 -16.25 -9.19
CA THR A 349 0.44 -15.61 -9.87
C THR A 349 -0.84 -15.60 -9.03
N THR A 350 -0.92 -16.45 -8.00
CA THR A 350 -2.03 -16.54 -7.03
C THR A 350 -1.93 -15.55 -5.88
N LYS A 351 -0.80 -14.84 -5.73
CA LYS A 351 -0.61 -13.79 -4.72
C LYS A 351 0.49 -12.83 -5.13
N HIS A 352 0.16 -11.55 -5.28
CA HIS A 352 1.13 -10.49 -5.57
C HIS A 352 0.53 -9.13 -5.25
N GLY A 353 1.26 -8.20 -4.65
CA GLY A 353 0.80 -6.81 -4.45
C GLY A 353 1.05 -5.98 -5.69
N GLY A 354 2.32 -5.70 -5.96
CA GLY A 354 2.76 -4.80 -7.02
C GLY A 354 2.94 -3.37 -6.50
N TYR A 355 3.00 -2.41 -7.41
CA TYR A 355 3.22 -1.00 -7.09
C TYR A 355 2.35 -0.07 -7.94
N GLY A 356 2.43 1.24 -7.66
CA GLY A 356 1.63 2.27 -8.34
C GLY A 356 0.15 2.09 -8.04
N VAL A 357 -0.19 1.85 -6.78
CA VAL A 357 -1.52 1.41 -6.37
C VAL A 357 -2.52 2.55 -6.52
N THR A 358 -3.58 2.36 -7.30
CA THR A 358 -4.66 3.35 -7.47
C THR A 358 -6.04 2.68 -7.37
N ILE A 359 -7.07 3.48 -7.06
CA ILE A 359 -8.47 3.06 -7.12
C ILE A 359 -9.17 3.96 -8.15
N PRO A 360 -9.42 3.47 -9.38
CA PRO A 360 -10.11 4.25 -10.41
C PRO A 360 -11.55 4.54 -9.99
N SER A 361 -11.94 5.83 -9.87
CA SER A 361 -13.27 6.22 -9.39
C SER A 361 -14.42 5.61 -10.20
N LYS A 362 -14.22 5.38 -11.51
CA LYS A 362 -15.18 4.71 -12.39
C LYS A 362 -15.60 3.32 -11.91
N TYR A 363 -14.71 2.63 -11.18
CA TYR A 363 -14.90 1.24 -10.78
C TYR A 363 -15.18 1.11 -9.27
N ILE A 364 -15.65 2.18 -8.64
CA ILE A 364 -16.22 2.16 -7.29
C ILE A 364 -17.73 1.88 -7.42
N SER A 365 -18.27 1.00 -6.59
CA SER A 365 -19.71 0.74 -6.51
C SER A 365 -20.48 1.98 -6.03
N GLU A 366 -21.78 2.04 -6.32
CA GLU A 366 -22.64 3.18 -5.91
C GLU A 366 -22.66 3.38 -4.39
N ASP A 367 -22.60 2.30 -3.60
CA ASP A 367 -22.50 2.35 -2.14
C ASP A 367 -21.06 2.54 -1.63
N GLY A 368 -20.08 2.60 -2.53
CA GLY A 368 -18.67 2.79 -2.23
C GLY A 368 -17.96 1.61 -1.58
N ARG A 369 -18.65 0.51 -1.29
CA ARG A 369 -18.11 -0.61 -0.50
C ARG A 369 -17.30 -1.62 -1.33
N SER A 370 -17.49 -1.63 -2.65
CA SER A 370 -16.78 -2.51 -3.56
C SER A 370 -15.98 -1.68 -4.54
N MET A 371 -14.67 -1.94 -4.60
CA MET A 371 -13.72 -1.15 -5.36
C MET A 371 -12.80 -2.08 -6.16
N TRP A 372 -12.30 -1.59 -7.29
CA TRP A 372 -11.21 -2.24 -8.00
C TRP A 372 -9.92 -1.49 -7.73
N ILE A 373 -8.92 -2.20 -7.22
CA ILE A 373 -7.57 -1.69 -7.03
C ILE A 373 -6.76 -2.01 -8.28
N GLN A 374 -6.11 -1.01 -8.84
CA GLN A 374 -5.12 -1.15 -9.89
C GLN A 374 -3.71 -1.19 -9.27
N SER A 375 -2.90 -2.17 -9.69
CA SER A 375 -1.46 -2.24 -9.40
C SER A 375 -0.74 -3.03 -10.49
N ASN A 376 0.59 -3.05 -10.49
CA ASN A 376 1.38 -3.81 -11.47
C ASN A 376 2.61 -4.45 -10.84
N VAL A 377 3.08 -5.56 -11.41
CA VAL A 377 4.27 -6.28 -10.91
C VAL A 377 5.33 -6.32 -12.00
N CYS A 378 6.47 -5.65 -11.77
CA CYS A 378 7.61 -5.75 -12.68
C CYS A 378 8.45 -6.99 -12.41
N PRO A 379 8.78 -7.79 -13.45
CA PRO A 379 9.84 -8.79 -13.35
C PRO A 379 11.22 -8.18 -13.08
N CYS A 380 11.43 -6.91 -13.46
CA CYS A 380 12.67 -6.18 -13.26
C CYS A 380 12.97 -5.87 -11.78
N GLY A 381 11.93 -5.69 -10.96
CA GLY A 381 12.05 -5.53 -9.50
C GLY A 381 12.18 -6.86 -8.76
N GLY A 382 12.07 -7.99 -9.46
CA GLY A 382 12.13 -9.33 -8.87
C GLY A 382 10.80 -9.82 -8.28
N GLY A 383 9.70 -9.07 -8.47
CA GLY A 383 8.36 -9.46 -8.04
C GLY A 383 7.89 -10.75 -8.70
N PHE A 384 8.09 -10.87 -10.01
CA PHE A 384 7.95 -12.12 -10.74
C PHE A 384 9.30 -12.64 -11.26
N PRO A 385 9.39 -13.95 -11.57
CA PRO A 385 10.53 -14.51 -12.29
C PRO A 385 10.91 -13.69 -13.53
N PRO A 386 12.21 -13.57 -13.86
CA PRO A 386 12.66 -12.79 -15.00
C PRO A 386 11.96 -13.19 -16.31
N GLY A 387 11.31 -12.22 -16.96
CA GLY A 387 10.57 -12.39 -18.22
C GLY A 387 9.10 -12.78 -18.06
N GLU A 388 8.59 -12.92 -16.83
CA GLU A 388 7.19 -13.24 -16.55
C GLU A 388 6.35 -11.97 -16.32
N HIS A 389 5.85 -11.38 -17.39
CA HIS A 389 5.07 -10.13 -17.37
C HIS A 389 3.59 -10.34 -16.99
N TRP A 390 3.29 -11.31 -16.12
CA TRP A 390 1.91 -11.76 -15.84
C TRP A 390 0.95 -10.63 -15.47
N ALA A 391 1.38 -9.74 -14.56
CA ALA A 391 0.62 -8.55 -14.13
C ALA A 391 1.36 -7.24 -14.45
N TYR A 392 2.16 -7.21 -15.52
CA TYR A 392 2.84 -6.00 -15.99
C TYR A 392 2.01 -5.30 -17.08
N THR A 393 0.78 -4.99 -16.72
CA THR A 393 -0.33 -4.45 -17.52
C THR A 393 -1.31 -3.76 -16.57
N TYR A 394 -2.27 -2.95 -17.06
CA TYR A 394 -3.36 -2.42 -16.24
C TYR A 394 -4.15 -3.57 -15.60
N SER A 395 -3.77 -3.94 -14.39
CA SER A 395 -4.25 -5.14 -13.71
C SER A 395 -5.06 -4.74 -12.48
N LEU A 396 -6.18 -5.42 -12.27
CA LEU A 396 -7.19 -5.10 -11.30
C LEU A 396 -7.48 -6.29 -10.38
N ARG A 397 -7.68 -5.99 -9.10
CA ARG A 397 -8.15 -6.91 -8.05
C ARG A 397 -9.29 -6.26 -7.29
N GLN A 398 -10.12 -7.05 -6.60
CA GLN A 398 -11.20 -6.49 -5.79
C GLN A 398 -10.71 -6.10 -4.39
N MET A 399 -11.30 -5.02 -3.89
CA MET A 399 -11.33 -4.67 -2.48
C MET A 399 -12.77 -4.48 -2.05
N HIS A 400 -13.12 -5.05 -0.90
CA HIS A 400 -14.39 -4.85 -0.24
C HIS A 400 -14.15 -4.25 1.14
N VAL A 401 -14.91 -3.21 1.50
CA VAL A 401 -14.84 -2.58 2.81
C VAL A 401 -16.24 -2.48 3.42
N GLU A 402 -16.33 -2.72 4.72
CA GLU A 402 -17.55 -2.49 5.47
C GLU A 402 -17.32 -1.35 6.47
N PRO A 403 -18.03 -0.22 6.34
CA PRO A 403 -18.00 0.83 7.35
C PRO A 403 -18.50 0.31 8.69
N ARG A 404 -17.82 0.71 9.76
CA ARG A 404 -18.20 0.39 11.12
C ARG A 404 -19.59 0.95 11.42
N VAL A 405 -20.43 0.10 11.99
CA VAL A 405 -21.68 0.50 12.63
C VAL A 405 -21.58 0.09 14.09
N GLU A 406 -21.77 1.04 15.01
CA GLU A 406 -21.79 0.75 16.44
C GLU A 406 -22.92 -0.25 16.73
N THR A 407 -22.57 -1.37 17.37
CA THR A 407 -23.49 -2.46 17.68
C THR A 407 -23.21 -2.97 19.08
N GLU A 408 -24.25 -3.40 19.78
CA GLU A 408 -24.10 -4.17 21.02
C GLU A 408 -24.08 -5.66 20.67
N PRO A 409 -23.27 -6.49 21.32
CA PRO A 409 -23.25 -7.92 21.06
C PRO A 409 -24.58 -8.57 21.46
N GLU A 410 -25.30 -9.11 20.47
CA GLU A 410 -26.60 -9.76 20.67
C GLU A 410 -26.52 -11.29 20.76
N ASN A 411 -25.34 -11.87 20.54
CA ASN A 411 -25.17 -13.32 20.51
C ASN A 411 -25.33 -13.93 21.91
N ALA A 412 -26.17 -14.96 22.01
CA ALA A 412 -26.29 -15.75 23.23
C ALA A 412 -25.14 -16.75 23.34
N ALA A 413 -24.80 -17.17 24.57
CA ALA A 413 -23.85 -18.25 24.79
C ALA A 413 -24.34 -19.53 24.09
N ASP A 414 -23.55 -20.00 23.14
CA ASP A 414 -23.73 -21.26 22.42
C ASP A 414 -22.36 -21.85 22.08
N PRO A 415 -21.89 -22.86 22.84
CA PRO A 415 -20.58 -23.44 22.63
C PRO A 415 -20.46 -24.24 21.32
N ALA A 416 -21.55 -24.44 20.56
CA ALA A 416 -21.53 -25.11 19.27
C ALA A 416 -21.59 -24.15 18.07
N HIS A 417 -21.79 -22.85 18.31
CA HIS A 417 -21.95 -21.86 17.26
C HIS A 417 -20.61 -21.18 16.93
N ASN A 418 -20.01 -21.57 15.80
CA ASN A 418 -18.73 -21.00 15.35
C ASN A 418 -18.95 -19.62 14.70
N LEU A 419 -18.56 -18.57 15.42
CA LEU A 419 -18.66 -17.17 14.99
C LEU A 419 -17.70 -16.83 13.83
N ALA A 420 -16.67 -17.65 13.60
CA ALA A 420 -15.82 -17.50 12.42
C ALA A 420 -16.60 -17.74 11.11
N THR A 421 -17.80 -18.32 11.16
CA THR A 421 -18.62 -18.56 9.96
C THR A 421 -19.72 -17.52 9.75
N GLU A 422 -19.76 -16.47 10.57
CA GLU A 422 -20.79 -15.44 10.46
C GLU A 422 -20.67 -14.66 9.14
N PRO A 423 -21.79 -14.19 8.56
CA PRO A 423 -21.75 -13.39 7.34
C PRO A 423 -20.89 -12.13 7.51
N GLY A 424 -20.04 -11.86 6.52
CA GLY A 424 -19.13 -10.71 6.53
C GLY A 424 -17.85 -10.92 7.34
N THR A 425 -17.59 -12.13 7.84
CA THR A 425 -16.30 -12.46 8.47
C THR A 425 -15.16 -12.31 7.46
N THR A 426 -14.12 -11.57 7.85
CA THR A 426 -12.91 -11.35 7.03
C THR A 426 -11.68 -11.82 7.80
N GLY A 427 -10.81 -12.60 7.14
CA GLY A 427 -9.57 -13.09 7.72
C GLY A 427 -8.56 -11.97 7.97
N VAL A 428 -7.85 -12.04 9.11
CA VAL A 428 -6.76 -11.13 9.46
C VAL A 428 -5.54 -11.94 9.84
N GLU A 429 -4.50 -11.82 9.04
CA GLU A 429 -3.25 -12.56 9.19
C GLU A 429 -2.05 -11.65 9.00
N ARG A 430 -0.86 -12.10 9.44
CA ARG A 430 0.39 -11.39 9.15
C ARG A 430 0.66 -11.32 7.64
N ALA A 431 0.50 -12.46 6.96
CA ALA A 431 0.60 -12.65 5.53
C ALA A 431 0.03 -14.04 5.17
N ILE A 432 -0.35 -14.26 3.92
CA ILE A 432 -0.61 -15.61 3.39
C ILE A 432 0.55 -15.97 2.45
N HIS A 433 1.32 -17.03 2.73
CA HIS A 433 2.49 -17.37 1.91
C HIS A 433 2.11 -17.80 0.48
N PHE A 434 1.12 -18.68 0.31
CA PHE A 434 0.81 -19.29 -1.00
C PHE A 434 -0.27 -18.55 -1.82
N GLY A 435 -0.90 -17.54 -1.22
CA GLY A 435 -2.12 -16.94 -1.75
C GLY A 435 -3.37 -17.80 -1.55
N GLY A 436 -4.42 -17.47 -2.31
CA GLY A 436 -5.75 -18.03 -2.13
C GLY A 436 -6.56 -17.26 -1.09
N PRO A 437 -7.85 -17.62 -0.92
CA PRO A 437 -8.72 -16.91 0.00
C PRO A 437 -8.30 -17.23 1.44
N SER A 438 -8.41 -16.24 2.34
CA SER A 438 -8.03 -16.32 3.76
C SER A 438 -9.08 -17.09 4.59
N VAL A 439 -9.36 -18.33 4.20
CA VAL A 439 -10.48 -19.13 4.75
C VAL A 439 -9.91 -20.30 5.53
N TYR A 440 -9.43 -20.01 6.74
CA TYR A 440 -9.13 -21.00 7.77
C TYR A 440 -10.33 -21.18 8.73
N ASN A 441 -11.55 -21.08 8.20
CA ASN A 441 -12.86 -21.23 8.85
C ASN A 441 -13.80 -22.12 8.02
N ASP A 442 -13.26 -23.03 7.21
CA ASP A 442 -14.03 -23.88 6.29
C ASP A 442 -14.32 -25.28 6.86
N GLY A 443 -13.80 -25.56 8.06
CA GLY A 443 -13.90 -26.85 8.75
C GLY A 443 -12.89 -27.90 8.28
N GLU A 444 -11.97 -27.57 7.36
CA GLU A 444 -10.94 -28.48 6.89
C GLU A 444 -9.69 -28.44 7.77
N LEU A 445 -9.64 -29.36 8.73
CA LEU A 445 -8.56 -29.43 9.72
C LEU A 445 -7.22 -29.93 9.16
N THR A 446 -7.17 -30.39 7.91
CA THR A 446 -5.95 -30.93 7.28
C THR A 446 -5.32 -30.05 6.21
N ALA A 447 -6.01 -28.97 5.79
CA ALA A 447 -5.42 -27.94 4.96
C ALA A 447 -4.32 -27.19 5.74
N SER A 448 -3.49 -26.45 5.02
CA SER A 448 -2.44 -25.63 5.67
C SER A 448 -2.22 -24.35 4.90
N GLN A 449 -2.21 -23.26 5.65
CA GLN A 449 -1.61 -21.98 5.29
C GLN A 449 -0.47 -21.68 6.25
N ASP A 450 0.45 -20.83 5.83
CA ASP A 450 1.49 -20.29 6.70
C ASP A 450 1.73 -18.81 6.37
N ASP A 451 2.29 -18.09 7.34
CA ASP A 451 2.56 -16.67 7.22
C ASP A 451 4.02 -16.37 6.90
N TRP A 452 4.75 -17.30 6.26
CA TRP A 452 6.10 -17.01 5.81
C TRP A 452 6.08 -15.88 4.78
N ASN A 453 6.86 -14.84 5.06
CA ASN A 453 6.85 -13.59 4.30
C ASN A 453 8.27 -13.06 4.02
N ASP A 454 9.32 -13.87 4.20
CA ASP A 454 10.74 -13.49 4.07
C ASP A 454 11.26 -12.46 5.11
N GLU A 455 10.42 -12.01 6.05
CA GLU A 455 10.78 -11.13 7.16
C GLU A 455 11.20 -11.93 8.40
N ARG A 456 12.25 -11.48 9.09
CA ARG A 456 12.54 -11.88 10.48
C ARG A 456 11.59 -11.19 11.44
N LYS A 457 10.38 -11.73 11.53
CA LYS A 457 9.33 -11.17 12.37
C LYS A 457 9.35 -11.71 13.80
N THR A 458 8.97 -10.84 14.72
CA THR A 458 8.85 -11.17 16.15
C THR A 458 7.45 -11.61 16.55
N GLU A 459 6.46 -11.42 15.68
CA GLU A 459 5.06 -11.79 15.92
C GLU A 459 4.40 -12.33 14.65
N SER A 460 3.52 -13.30 14.85
CA SER A 460 2.62 -13.89 13.87
C SER A 460 1.21 -13.86 14.45
N TRP A 461 0.19 -13.71 13.59
CA TRP A 461 -1.20 -13.76 14.03
C TRP A 461 -2.13 -14.34 12.97
N TRP A 462 -3.26 -14.86 13.46
CA TRP A 462 -4.36 -15.41 12.67
C TRP A 462 -5.67 -15.05 13.37
N GLY A 463 -6.67 -14.59 12.62
CA GLY A 463 -7.87 -14.04 13.24
C GLY A 463 -8.92 -13.63 12.24
N TYR A 464 -9.94 -12.96 12.77
CA TYR A 464 -11.03 -12.42 11.99
C TYR A 464 -11.42 -11.03 12.47
N THR A 465 -12.01 -10.26 11.55
CA THR A 465 -12.88 -9.13 11.87
C THR A 465 -14.29 -9.39 11.34
N TRP A 466 -15.26 -8.68 11.91
CA TRP A 466 -16.68 -8.80 11.60
C TRP A 466 -17.31 -7.42 11.39
N PRO A 467 -18.45 -7.35 10.68
CA PRO A 467 -19.19 -6.11 10.46
C PRO A 467 -19.96 -5.61 11.71
N ARG A 468 -19.92 -6.37 12.82
CA ARG A 468 -20.63 -6.11 14.06
C ARG A 468 -19.90 -6.74 15.24
N GLU A 469 -20.22 -6.29 16.44
CA GLU A 469 -19.65 -6.84 17.67
C GLU A 469 -20.26 -8.20 18.04
N TYR A 470 -19.41 -9.06 18.58
CA TYR A 470 -19.76 -10.31 19.23
C TYR A 470 -19.12 -10.40 20.60
N THR A 471 -19.83 -10.99 21.54
CA THR A 471 -19.21 -11.50 22.77
C THR A 471 -18.48 -12.79 22.44
N VAL A 472 -17.24 -12.95 22.90
CA VAL A 472 -16.38 -14.12 22.68
C VAL A 472 -15.63 -14.49 23.97
N ASP A 473 -15.34 -15.77 24.14
CA ASP A 473 -14.57 -16.30 25.29
C ASP A 473 -13.70 -17.51 24.96
N ARG A 474 -13.77 -18.02 23.72
CA ARG A 474 -13.05 -19.22 23.32
C ARG A 474 -12.67 -19.20 21.84
N VAL A 475 -11.43 -19.59 21.58
CA VAL A 475 -10.89 -19.84 20.24
C VAL A 475 -10.34 -21.27 20.17
N VAL A 476 -10.55 -21.97 19.06
CA VAL A 476 -9.91 -23.26 18.77
C VAL A 476 -8.94 -23.05 17.61
N TYR A 477 -7.64 -23.10 17.91
CA TYR A 477 -6.57 -22.98 16.92
C TYR A 477 -6.08 -24.37 16.51
N THR A 478 -6.28 -24.72 15.25
CA THR A 478 -5.76 -25.96 14.66
C THR A 478 -4.51 -25.65 13.85
N THR A 479 -3.39 -26.22 14.26
CA THR A 479 -2.08 -26.02 13.60
C THR A 479 -2.07 -26.54 12.16
N GLY A 480 -1.37 -25.82 11.28
CA GLY A 480 -1.06 -26.27 9.92
C GLY A 480 0.16 -27.19 9.87
N GLU A 481 0.81 -27.27 8.71
CA GLU A 481 2.05 -28.03 8.51
C GLU A 481 3.20 -27.53 9.38
N MET A 482 4.04 -28.46 9.84
CA MET A 482 5.26 -28.18 10.61
C MET A 482 6.48 -28.42 9.74
N PHE A 483 7.37 -27.45 9.68
CA PHE A 483 8.58 -27.49 8.87
C PHE A 483 9.82 -27.63 9.75
N GLY A 484 10.98 -27.89 9.13
CA GLY A 484 12.24 -27.95 9.88
C GLY A 484 12.68 -26.59 10.42
N ASP A 485 12.12 -25.51 9.88
CA ASP A 485 12.55 -24.13 10.06
C ASP A 485 11.42 -23.18 10.48
N GLY A 486 10.21 -23.69 10.73
CA GLY A 486 9.08 -22.92 11.27
C GLY A 486 7.75 -23.69 11.26
N GLY A 487 6.67 -22.98 11.56
CA GLY A 487 5.29 -23.50 11.55
C GLY A 487 4.60 -23.54 12.92
N TRP A 488 5.27 -23.15 14.00
CA TRP A 488 4.73 -23.17 15.37
C TRP A 488 4.95 -21.83 16.08
N PHE A 489 4.12 -21.48 17.06
CA PHE A 489 4.43 -20.44 18.05
C PHE A 489 5.49 -20.91 19.07
N THR A 490 6.38 -20.03 19.52
CA THR A 490 7.43 -20.34 20.52
C THR A 490 6.90 -20.55 21.95
N ASP A 491 5.70 -20.04 22.23
CA ASP A 491 4.96 -20.20 23.47
C ASP A 491 3.48 -20.44 23.14
N ALA A 492 2.67 -20.71 24.16
CA ALA A 492 1.22 -20.71 23.97
C ALA A 492 0.75 -19.35 23.42
N PRO A 493 0.02 -19.31 22.28
CA PRO A 493 -0.41 -18.03 21.71
C PRO A 493 -1.36 -17.31 22.67
N ARG A 494 -1.26 -15.97 22.69
CA ARG A 494 -2.22 -15.10 23.38
C ARG A 494 -3.42 -14.85 22.47
N VAL A 495 -4.48 -14.28 23.05
CA VAL A 495 -5.68 -13.86 22.32
C VAL A 495 -5.85 -12.36 22.48
N GLU A 496 -6.08 -11.68 21.37
CA GLU A 496 -6.46 -10.27 21.34
C GLU A 496 -7.86 -10.14 20.74
N VAL A 497 -8.64 -9.19 21.27
CA VAL A 497 -9.96 -8.80 20.77
C VAL A 497 -9.87 -7.36 20.27
N ARG A 498 -10.50 -7.07 19.13
CA ARG A 498 -10.54 -5.73 18.53
C ARG A 498 -11.76 -4.96 19.03
N GLN A 499 -11.53 -3.75 19.52
CA GLN A 499 -12.54 -2.81 19.99
C GLN A 499 -12.18 -1.41 19.46
N ASP A 500 -13.13 -0.71 18.83
CA ASP A 500 -12.91 0.63 18.28
C ASP A 500 -11.64 0.73 17.41
N GLY A 501 -11.41 -0.25 16.53
CA GLY A 501 -10.21 -0.27 15.68
C GLY A 501 -8.94 -0.84 16.34
N VAL A 502 -8.92 -1.02 17.66
CA VAL A 502 -7.71 -1.33 18.44
C VAL A 502 -7.72 -2.77 18.95
N TRP A 503 -6.63 -3.51 18.66
CA TRP A 503 -6.39 -4.84 19.21
C TRP A 503 -5.88 -4.76 20.65
N THR A 504 -6.55 -5.44 21.58
CA THR A 504 -6.18 -5.47 23.01
C THR A 504 -6.17 -6.91 23.52
N ASP A 505 -5.23 -7.25 24.42
CA ASP A 505 -5.18 -8.56 25.07
C ASP A 505 -6.51 -8.90 25.76
N ALA A 506 -7.03 -10.10 25.50
CA ALA A 506 -8.27 -10.62 26.09
C ALA A 506 -8.11 -11.05 27.57
N GLY A 507 -6.97 -10.75 28.19
CA GLY A 507 -6.65 -11.11 29.57
C GLY A 507 -6.02 -12.49 29.72
N ALA A 508 -6.35 -13.20 30.80
CA ALA A 508 -5.72 -14.48 31.12
C ALA A 508 -6.25 -15.62 30.24
N VAL A 509 -5.36 -16.19 29.41
CA VAL A 509 -5.70 -17.30 28.51
C VAL A 509 -5.28 -18.66 29.10
N THR A 510 -6.17 -19.64 29.07
CA THR A 510 -5.86 -21.05 29.33
C THR A 510 -5.89 -21.86 28.05
N VAL A 511 -4.90 -22.73 27.83
CA VAL A 511 -4.78 -23.51 26.58
C VAL A 511 -4.83 -25.01 26.88
N GLU A 512 -5.78 -25.72 26.26
CA GLU A 512 -5.95 -27.17 26.39
C GLU A 512 -5.98 -27.89 25.03
N PRO A 513 -5.17 -28.95 24.82
CA PRO A 513 -4.07 -29.40 25.68
C PRO A 513 -2.98 -28.31 25.81
N PRO A 514 -2.03 -28.42 26.76
CA PRO A 514 -0.93 -27.47 26.86
C PRO A 514 -0.16 -27.36 25.55
N TYR A 515 0.00 -26.14 25.06
CA TYR A 515 0.76 -25.87 23.84
C TYR A 515 2.27 -26.00 24.13
N PRO A 516 3.04 -26.77 23.35
CA PRO A 516 4.41 -27.14 23.72
C PRO A 516 5.47 -26.04 23.46
N GLY A 517 5.17 -25.03 22.64
CA GLY A 517 6.12 -23.96 22.30
C GLY A 517 7.24 -24.36 21.34
N ASP A 518 7.13 -25.55 20.73
CA ASP A 518 8.10 -26.07 19.78
C ASP A 518 7.41 -26.87 18.66
N ALA A 519 8.20 -27.39 17.72
CA ALA A 519 7.71 -28.21 16.59
C ALA A 519 6.90 -29.46 17.00
N SER A 520 6.96 -29.89 18.28
CA SER A 520 6.13 -30.99 18.80
C SER A 520 4.65 -30.63 18.92
N ALA A 521 4.30 -29.34 18.72
CA ALA A 521 2.93 -28.89 18.50
C ALA A 521 2.25 -29.75 17.43
N GLY A 522 3.01 -30.14 16.41
CA GLY A 522 2.62 -31.12 15.40
C GLY A 522 1.55 -30.58 14.45
N PRO A 523 1.42 -31.17 13.26
CA PRO A 523 0.43 -30.72 12.30
C PRO A 523 -0.99 -31.16 12.69
N ASN A 524 -1.98 -30.36 12.31
CA ASN A 524 -3.41 -30.67 12.40
C ASN A 524 -3.85 -31.01 13.83
N ARG A 525 -3.29 -30.30 14.82
CA ARG A 525 -3.68 -30.43 16.22
C ARG A 525 -4.39 -29.18 16.69
N SER A 526 -5.56 -29.39 17.30
CA SER A 526 -6.37 -28.32 17.86
C SER A 526 -5.99 -28.03 19.31
N TYR A 527 -5.84 -26.75 19.59
CA TYR A 527 -5.61 -26.18 20.91
C TYR A 527 -6.77 -25.25 21.22
N THR A 528 -7.45 -25.50 22.33
CA THR A 528 -8.56 -24.66 22.79
C THR A 528 -8.03 -23.59 23.73
N LEU A 529 -8.13 -22.34 23.32
CA LEU A 529 -7.80 -21.16 24.10
C LEU A 529 -9.10 -20.63 24.72
N THR A 530 -9.18 -20.58 26.05
CA THR A 530 -10.31 -19.99 26.79
C THR A 530 -9.83 -18.77 27.56
N PHE A 531 -10.62 -17.70 27.54
CA PHE A 531 -10.27 -16.40 28.12
C PHE A 531 -11.52 -15.71 28.70
N PRO A 532 -11.38 -14.64 29.50
CA PRO A 532 -12.52 -13.88 29.99
C PRO A 532 -13.47 -13.43 28.87
N GLU A 533 -14.77 -13.47 29.14
CA GLU A 533 -15.80 -12.93 28.26
C GLU A 533 -15.46 -11.49 27.87
N THR A 534 -15.35 -11.25 26.55
CA THR A 534 -14.97 -9.96 25.98
C THR A 534 -15.81 -9.70 24.73
N ALA A 535 -16.31 -8.48 24.58
CA ALA A 535 -17.03 -8.04 23.38
C ALA A 535 -16.07 -7.36 22.39
N GLY A 536 -16.28 -7.55 21.09
CA GLY A 536 -15.52 -6.83 20.06
C GLY A 536 -15.91 -7.22 18.63
N ASP A 537 -15.36 -6.49 17.67
CA ASP A 537 -15.59 -6.70 16.24
C ASP A 537 -14.45 -7.47 15.54
N GLY A 538 -13.53 -8.04 16.32
CA GLY A 538 -12.51 -8.95 15.82
C GLY A 538 -11.84 -9.76 16.92
N VAL A 539 -11.27 -10.90 16.56
CA VAL A 539 -10.47 -11.75 17.46
C VAL A 539 -9.27 -12.30 16.70
N ARG A 540 -8.11 -12.41 17.35
CA ARG A 540 -6.94 -13.08 16.79
C ARG A 540 -6.15 -13.85 17.83
N VAL A 541 -5.55 -14.95 17.40
CA VAL A 541 -4.44 -15.58 18.11
C VAL A 541 -3.14 -14.93 17.64
N ILE A 542 -2.22 -14.69 18.56
CA ILE A 542 -0.98 -13.97 18.25
C ILE A 542 0.15 -14.43 19.17
N GLY A 543 1.39 -14.34 18.69
CA GLY A 543 2.57 -14.71 19.47
C GLY A 543 3.83 -14.76 18.61
N ALA A 544 4.98 -14.98 19.25
CA ALA A 544 6.25 -15.07 18.55
C ALA A 544 6.35 -16.38 17.76
N PRO A 545 6.60 -16.34 16.44
CA PRO A 545 6.78 -17.55 15.63
C PRO A 545 8.11 -18.22 15.93
N GLY A 546 8.11 -19.54 15.84
CA GLY A 546 9.27 -20.39 16.06
C GLY A 546 10.03 -20.74 14.79
N GLY A 547 11.16 -21.41 15.00
CA GLY A 547 12.07 -21.82 13.93
C GLY A 547 12.94 -20.69 13.42
N ASP A 548 13.93 -21.03 12.60
CA ASP A 548 14.91 -20.08 12.08
C ASP A 548 14.35 -19.19 10.96
N ARG A 549 13.13 -19.47 10.45
CA ARG A 549 12.42 -18.69 9.43
C ARG A 549 11.21 -17.91 9.97
N THR A 550 11.00 -17.92 11.28
CA THR A 550 10.03 -17.05 11.99
C THR A 550 8.66 -17.00 11.32
N PHE A 551 7.99 -18.15 11.17
CA PHE A 551 6.61 -18.22 10.69
C PHE A 551 5.79 -19.25 11.47
N THR A 552 4.48 -19.12 11.42
CA THR A 552 3.50 -20.07 11.96
C THR A 552 2.60 -20.60 10.85
N SER A 553 2.01 -21.77 11.08
CA SER A 553 1.07 -22.40 10.14
C SER A 553 -0.29 -22.59 10.79
N ILE A 554 -1.35 -22.54 9.99
CA ILE A 554 -2.73 -22.76 10.42
C ILE A 554 -3.48 -23.68 9.47
N ALA A 555 -4.34 -24.53 10.02
CA ALA A 555 -5.33 -25.28 9.27
C ALA A 555 -6.72 -24.66 9.45
N GLU A 556 -7.09 -24.36 10.70
CA GLU A 556 -8.43 -23.86 11.05
C GLU A 556 -8.35 -22.97 12.31
N LEU A 557 -9.17 -21.93 12.38
CA LEU A 557 -9.44 -21.09 13.54
C LEU A 557 -10.95 -20.99 13.75
N GLU A 558 -11.42 -21.53 14.87
CA GLU A 558 -12.83 -21.47 15.24
C GLU A 558 -13.01 -20.50 16.41
N VAL A 559 -14.12 -19.75 16.45
CA VAL A 559 -14.39 -18.73 17.47
C VAL A 559 -15.76 -18.97 18.10
N TYR A 560 -15.85 -18.84 19.42
CA TYR A 560 -17.06 -19.18 20.15
C TYR A 560 -17.33 -18.24 21.34
N TYR A 561 -18.60 -18.25 21.76
CA TYR A 561 -19.05 -17.78 23.08
C TYR A 561 -19.69 -18.95 23.83
N GLY A 562 -18.98 -19.51 24.80
CA GLY A 562 -19.40 -20.67 25.59
C GLY A 562 -20.26 -20.33 26.82
N GLY A 563 -20.00 -19.18 27.46
CA GLY A 563 -20.70 -18.70 28.66
C GLY A 563 -20.21 -19.26 29.98
#